data_AF-A0A7X3RG21-F1
#
_entry.id   AF-A0A7X3RG21-F1
#
_cell.length_a   1.000
_cell.length_b   1.000
_cell.length_c   1.000
_cell.angle_alpha   90.00
_cell.angle_beta   90.00
_cell.angle_gamma   90.00
#
_symmetry.space_group_name_H-M   'P 1'
#
loop_
_entity.id
_entity.type
_entity.pdbx_description
1 polymer ?
#
loop_
_entity_poly.entity_id
_entity_poly.type
_entity_poly.pdbx_seq_one_letter_code
_entity_poly.pdbx_strand_id
1 'polypeptide(L)'
;IWDIPNVKANHPEKTEHPCQFPVELVQRCVLALTDPEGIVLDPYSGVGSTVIGALQHNRKAIAAEQDSQYVAITRERIQRFAQGELPLRPLGKPIHQPTGKERIAQLPLEWK
;
A
#
# COMPACT_ATOMS: atom_id res chain seq x y z
N ILE A 1 18.09 1.44 4.27
CA ILE A 1 16.97 1.00 5.12
C ILE A 1 15.73 1.80 4.70
N TRP A 2 14.59 1.14 4.46
CA TRP A 2 13.33 1.82 4.12
C TRP A 2 12.40 1.84 5.32
N ASP A 3 11.93 3.02 5.68
CA ASP A 3 10.99 3.21 6.79
C ASP A 3 9.60 3.50 6.23
N ILE A 4 8.80 2.43 6.12
CA ILE A 4 7.46 2.45 5.50
C ILE A 4 6.48 1.86 6.50
N PRO A 5 5.36 2.54 6.82
CA PRO A 5 4.39 2.03 7.77
C PRO A 5 3.61 0.84 7.18
N ASN A 6 3.34 -0.16 8.02
CA ASN A 6 2.45 -1.27 7.67
C ASN A 6 0.99 -0.82 7.51
N VAL A 7 0.23 -1.52 6.67
CA VAL A 7 -1.20 -1.28 6.47
C VAL A 7 -2.00 -1.85 7.65
N LYS A 8 -2.27 -1.02 8.65
CA LYS A 8 -3.09 -1.33 9.84
C LYS A 8 -4.51 -0.72 9.74
N ALA A 9 -5.35 -0.91 10.76
CA ALA A 9 -6.77 -0.53 10.77
C ALA A 9 -7.07 0.92 10.30
N ASN A 10 -6.22 1.90 10.65
CA ASN A 10 -6.41 3.31 10.26
C ASN A 10 -5.55 3.73 9.06
N HIS A 11 -4.96 2.78 8.34
CA HIS A 11 -4.16 3.09 7.15
C HIS A 11 -5.09 3.39 5.97
N PRO A 12 -4.84 4.45 5.16
CA PRO A 12 -5.74 4.84 4.06
C PRO A 12 -5.97 3.74 3.03
N GLU A 13 -5.00 2.85 2.86
CA GLU A 13 -5.06 1.74 1.90
C GLU A 13 -5.71 0.47 2.47
N LYS A 14 -6.08 0.44 3.75
CA LYS A 14 -6.52 -0.79 4.43
C LYS A 14 -7.77 -1.36 3.78
N THR A 15 -7.69 -2.64 3.44
CA THR A 15 -8.82 -3.48 3.03
C THR A 15 -8.97 -4.66 4.00
N GLU A 16 -9.91 -5.57 3.73
CA GLU A 16 -10.15 -6.78 4.53
C GLU A 16 -8.95 -7.74 4.61
N HIS A 17 -7.97 -7.64 3.70
CA HIS A 17 -6.83 -8.55 3.72
C HIS A 17 -5.97 -8.36 4.98
N PRO A 18 -5.70 -9.44 5.75
CA PRO A 18 -5.05 -9.34 7.06
C PRO A 18 -3.59 -8.89 6.95
N CYS A 19 -2.89 -9.34 5.92
CA CYS A 19 -1.46 -9.10 5.71
C CYS A 19 -1.21 -8.25 4.45
N GLN A 20 -1.94 -7.14 4.30
CA GLN A 20 -1.79 -6.28 3.12
C GLN A 20 -0.48 -5.48 3.18
N PHE A 21 0.29 -5.52 2.09
CA PHE A 21 1.45 -4.65 1.91
C PHE A 21 1.06 -3.24 1.43
N PRO A 22 1.76 -2.19 1.89
CA PRO A 22 1.54 -0.82 1.41
C PRO A 22 1.98 -0.69 -0.05
N VAL A 23 1.22 0.05 -0.85
CA VAL A 23 1.53 0.25 -2.27
C VAL A 23 2.87 0.98 -2.44
N GLU A 24 3.26 1.84 -1.49
CA GLU A 24 4.58 2.49 -1.47
C GLU A 24 5.74 1.50 -1.58
N LEU A 25 5.67 0.37 -0.86
CA LEU A 25 6.72 -0.65 -0.90
C LEU A 25 6.89 -1.20 -2.32
N VAL A 26 5.77 -1.52 -2.98
CA VAL A 26 5.78 -2.05 -4.34
C VAL A 26 6.28 -1.01 -5.34
N GLN A 27 5.83 0.24 -5.23
CA GLN A 27 6.26 1.33 -6.13
C GLN A 27 7.79 1.44 -6.19
N ARG A 28 8.48 1.31 -5.04
CA ARG A 28 9.95 1.34 -5.00
C ARG A 28 10.57 0.19 -5.80
N CYS A 29 10.04 -1.01 -5.66
CA CYS A 29 10.50 -2.18 -6.43
C CYS A 29 10.22 -2.00 -7.94
N VAL A 30 9.03 -1.54 -8.30
CA VAL A 30 8.65 -1.30 -9.71
C VAL A 30 9.58 -0.29 -10.36
N LEU A 31 9.80 0.86 -9.72
CA LEU A 31 10.65 1.92 -10.27
C LEU A 31 12.12 1.50 -10.36
N ALA A 32 12.61 0.67 -9.45
CA ALA A 32 14.01 0.25 -9.41
C ALA A 32 14.34 -0.93 -10.33
N LEU A 33 13.36 -1.82 -10.57
CA LEU A 33 13.60 -3.13 -11.19
C LEU A 33 12.92 -3.29 -12.54
N THR A 34 12.19 -2.28 -13.02
CA THR A 34 11.47 -2.36 -14.31
C THR A 34 11.63 -1.09 -15.13
N ASP A 35 11.72 -1.28 -16.44
CA ASP A 35 11.62 -0.18 -17.40
C ASP A 35 10.17 0.34 -17.50
N PRO A 36 9.97 1.60 -17.93
CA PRO A 36 8.66 2.10 -18.31
C PRO A 36 7.95 1.17 -19.31
N GLU A 37 6.62 1.05 -19.22
CA GLU A 37 5.80 0.17 -20.06
C GLU A 37 6.07 -1.34 -19.91
N GLY A 38 6.99 -1.73 -19.02
CA GLY A 38 7.28 -3.11 -18.66
C GLY A 38 6.10 -3.83 -18.00
N ILE A 39 6.26 -5.13 -17.79
CA ILE A 39 5.25 -6.01 -17.19
C ILE A 39 5.73 -6.47 -15.81
N VAL A 40 4.88 -6.30 -14.79
CA VAL A 40 5.09 -6.80 -13.43
C VAL A 40 4.21 -8.04 -13.22
N LEU A 41 4.79 -9.17 -12.84
CA LEU A 41 4.07 -10.39 -12.49
C LEU A 41 4.01 -10.56 -10.97
N ASP A 42 2.82 -10.79 -10.43
CA ASP A 42 2.60 -11.16 -9.03
C ASP A 42 1.72 -12.41 -8.91
N PRO A 43 2.30 -13.59 -8.64
CA PRO A 43 1.53 -14.83 -8.53
C PRO A 43 0.74 -14.96 -7.21
N TYR A 44 0.94 -14.05 -6.24
CA TYR A 44 0.30 -14.08 -4.92
C TYR A 44 -0.20 -12.67 -4.55
N SER A 45 -0.99 -12.11 -5.46
CA SER A 45 -1.30 -10.68 -5.46
C SER A 45 -2.16 -10.21 -4.29
N GLY A 46 -2.86 -11.11 -3.60
CA GLY A 46 -3.79 -10.77 -2.53
C GLY A 46 -4.79 -9.74 -3.03
N VAL A 47 -4.82 -8.59 -2.37
CA VAL A 47 -5.71 -7.47 -2.74
C VAL A 47 -5.11 -6.52 -3.79
N GLY A 48 -4.01 -6.90 -4.45
CA GLY A 48 -3.54 -6.22 -5.67
C GLY A 48 -2.65 -4.99 -5.44
N SER A 49 -1.92 -4.91 -4.32
CA SER A 49 -0.97 -3.80 -4.09
C SER A 49 0.08 -3.70 -5.20
N THR A 50 0.51 -4.84 -5.75
CA THR A 50 1.45 -4.88 -6.89
C THR A 50 0.84 -4.33 -8.17
N VAL A 51 -0.42 -4.67 -8.45
CA VAL A 51 -1.15 -4.18 -9.61
C VAL A 51 -1.27 -2.65 -9.56
N ILE A 52 -1.71 -2.11 -8.42
CA ILE A 52 -1.85 -0.66 -8.26
C ILE A 52 -0.48 0.04 -8.38
N GLY A 53 0.56 -0.48 -7.74
CA GLY A 53 1.91 0.09 -7.81
C GLY A 53 2.48 0.11 -9.23
N ALA A 54 2.21 -0.93 -10.04
CA ALA A 54 2.62 -0.98 -11.44
C ALA A 54 1.85 0.05 -12.29
N LEU A 55 0.51 0.09 -12.15
CA LEU A 55 -0.34 1.00 -12.91
C LEU A 55 -0.04 2.48 -12.60
N GLN A 56 0.28 2.81 -11.35
CA GLN A 56 0.70 4.17 -10.95
C GLN A 56 1.89 4.71 -11.74
N HIS A 57 2.77 3.81 -12.18
CA HIS A 57 4.01 4.16 -12.86
C HIS A 57 4.01 3.77 -14.33
N ASN A 58 2.84 3.66 -14.97
CA ASN A 58 2.72 3.31 -16.40
C ASN A 58 3.39 1.97 -16.75
N ARG A 59 3.24 0.96 -15.88
CA ARG A 59 3.59 -0.44 -16.17
C ARG A 59 2.31 -1.26 -16.30
N LYS A 60 2.40 -2.38 -17.03
CA LYS A 60 1.37 -3.41 -17.07
C LYS A 60 1.57 -4.36 -15.88
N ALA A 61 0.49 -4.99 -15.44
CA ALA A 61 0.54 -5.99 -14.38
C ALA A 61 -0.19 -7.27 -14.79
N ILE A 62 0.38 -8.41 -14.39
CA ILE A 62 -0.25 -9.72 -14.44
C ILE A 62 -0.29 -10.22 -13.00
N ALA A 63 -1.47 -10.63 -12.53
CA ALA A 63 -1.67 -11.01 -11.14
C ALA A 63 -2.51 -12.29 -11.06
N ALA A 64 -2.14 -13.16 -10.12
CA ALA A 64 -2.93 -14.32 -9.73
C ALA A 64 -3.27 -14.24 -8.24
N GLU A 65 -4.46 -14.74 -7.90
CA GLU A 65 -4.94 -14.86 -6.53
C GLU A 65 -5.98 -15.98 -6.51
N GLN A 66 -5.91 -16.83 -5.48
CA GLN A 66 -6.79 -17.98 -5.32
C GLN A 66 -8.12 -17.60 -4.69
N ASP A 67 -8.11 -16.65 -3.74
CA ASP A 67 -9.32 -16.21 -3.07
C ASP A 67 -10.13 -15.24 -3.93
N SER A 68 -11.35 -15.64 -4.29
CA SER A 68 -12.24 -14.83 -5.13
C SER A 68 -12.65 -13.51 -4.48
N GLN A 69 -12.66 -13.42 -3.15
CA GLN A 69 -12.92 -12.18 -2.43
C GLN A 69 -11.78 -11.17 -2.65
N TYR A 70 -10.53 -11.63 -2.58
CA TYR A 70 -9.36 -10.78 -2.82
C TYR A 70 -9.25 -10.37 -4.29
N VAL A 71 -9.65 -11.23 -5.23
CA VAL A 71 -9.80 -10.88 -6.64
C VAL A 71 -10.86 -9.77 -6.82
N ALA A 72 -12.00 -9.87 -6.14
CA ALA A 72 -13.05 -8.85 -6.21
C ALA A 72 -12.57 -7.49 -5.68
N ILE A 73 -11.90 -7.47 -4.52
CA ILE A 73 -11.28 -6.26 -3.94
C ILE A 73 -10.24 -5.68 -4.90
N THR A 74 -9.39 -6.51 -5.51
CA THR A 74 -8.40 -6.07 -6.49
C THR A 74 -9.06 -5.36 -7.67
N ARG A 75 -10.15 -5.93 -8.21
CA ARG A 75 -10.90 -5.31 -9.33
C ARG A 75 -11.53 -3.97 -8.95
N GLU A 76 -12.15 -3.88 -7.78
CA GLU A 76 -12.69 -2.61 -7.25
C GLU A 76 -11.57 -1.56 -7.13
N ARG A 77 -10.42 -1.95 -6.55
CA ARG A 77 -9.27 -1.05 -6.41
C ARG A 77 -8.77 -0.55 -7.76
N ILE A 78 -8.70 -1.40 -8.79
CA ILE A 78 -8.31 -1.00 -10.15
C ILE A 78 -9.30 0.02 -10.72
N GLN A 79 -10.60 -0.22 -10.56
CA GLN A 79 -11.65 0.70 -11.05
C GLN A 79 -11.55 2.07 -10.36
N ARG A 80 -11.44 2.09 -9.02
CA ARG A 80 -11.29 3.31 -8.24
C ARG A 80 -9.98 4.03 -8.56
N PHE A 81 -8.89 3.29 -8.82
CA PHE A 81 -7.64 3.88 -9.25
C PHE A 81 -7.78 4.58 -10.61
N ALA A 82 -8.43 3.93 -11.58
CA ALA A 82 -8.69 4.51 -12.90
C ALA A 82 -9.57 5.78 -12.84
N GLN A 83 -10.44 5.89 -11.84
CA GLN A 83 -11.27 7.07 -11.57
C GLN A 83 -10.55 8.15 -10.74
N GLY A 84 -9.36 7.87 -10.20
CA GLY A 84 -8.63 8.78 -9.32
C GLY A 84 -9.17 8.83 -7.88
N GLU A 85 -9.98 7.85 -7.47
CA GLU A 85 -10.71 7.82 -6.19
C GLU A 85 -10.13 6.83 -5.18
N LEU A 86 -9.05 6.12 -5.52
CA LEU A 86 -8.42 5.15 -4.63
C LEU A 86 -7.56 5.89 -3.58
N PRO A 87 -7.87 5.80 -2.27
CA PRO A 87 -7.04 6.40 -1.23
C PRO A 87 -5.70 5.67 -1.16
N LEU A 88 -4.62 6.38 -1.46
CA LEU A 88 -3.26 5.86 -1.40
C LEU A 88 -2.39 6.74 -0.51
N ARG A 89 -1.43 6.12 0.17
CA ARG A 89 -0.37 6.87 0.84
C ARG A 89 0.62 7.37 -0.24
N PRO A 90 0.92 8.68 -0.30
CA PRO A 90 1.91 9.19 -1.25
C PRO A 90 3.29 8.59 -1.01
N LEU A 91 4.01 8.31 -2.10
CA LEU A 91 5.39 7.82 -2.09
C LEU A 91 6.30 8.79 -1.32
N GLY A 92 7.07 8.29 -0.36
CA GLY A 92 8.01 9.11 0.43
C GLY A 92 7.36 9.97 1.51
N LYS A 93 6.05 9.83 1.78
CA LYS A 93 5.41 10.53 2.90
C LYS A 93 6.12 10.13 4.21
N PRO A 94 6.58 11.08 5.04
CA PRO A 94 7.22 10.77 6.32
C PRO A 94 6.24 10.06 7.28
N ILE A 95 6.78 9.22 8.16
CA ILE A 95 6.01 8.63 9.25
C ILE A 95 5.65 9.74 10.23
N HIS A 96 4.41 9.71 10.72
CA HIS A 96 3.96 10.66 11.72
C HIS A 96 4.78 10.49 13.00
N GLN A 97 5.43 11.58 13.41
CA GLN A 97 6.12 11.65 14.70
C GLN A 97 5.17 12.31 15.71
N PRO A 98 4.85 11.63 16.82
CA PRO A 98 4.08 12.22 17.90
C PRO A 98 4.76 13.48 18.44
N THR A 99 3.98 14.52 18.70
CA THR A 99 4.48 15.78 19.25
C THR A 99 4.70 15.73 20.76
N GLY A 100 4.26 14.66 21.43
CA GLY A 100 4.29 14.47 22.88
C GLY A 100 3.14 15.17 23.62
N LYS A 101 2.31 15.93 22.90
CA LYS A 101 1.11 16.59 23.43
C LYS A 101 -0.14 15.72 23.33
N GLU A 102 -0.07 14.61 22.59
CA GLU A 102 -1.16 13.67 22.42
C GLU A 102 -1.51 13.00 23.76
N ARG A 103 -2.81 12.90 24.08
CA ARG A 103 -3.29 12.35 25.37
C ARG A 103 -2.76 10.94 25.69
N ILE A 104 -2.41 10.16 24.67
CA ILE A 104 -2.04 8.74 24.78
C ILE A 104 -0.51 8.52 24.75
N ALA A 105 0.26 9.56 24.41
CA ALA A 105 1.73 9.49 24.27
C ALA A 105 2.46 10.34 25.33
N GLN A 106 1.78 10.68 26.42
CA GLN A 106 2.42 11.33 27.56
C GLN A 106 3.16 10.29 28.39
N LEU A 107 4.40 10.58 28.79
CA LEU A 107 5.07 9.74 29.78
C LEU A 107 4.22 9.68 31.06
N PRO A 108 4.01 8.47 31.63
CA PRO A 108 3.41 8.33 32.95
C PRO A 108 4.11 9.25 33.96
N LEU A 109 3.35 9.82 34.90
CA LEU A 109 3.90 10.72 35.91
C LEU A 109 4.98 10.04 36.74
N GLU A 110 4.84 8.73 36.94
CA GLU A 110 5.76 7.86 37.66
C GLU A 110 7.12 7.71 36.98
N TRP A 111 7.24 8.07 35.70
CA TRP A 111 8.46 7.98 34.90
C TRP A 111 9.09 9.35 34.63
N LYS A 112 8.58 10.41 35.27
CA LYS A 112 9.19 11.74 35.26
C LYS A 112 10.23 11.88 36.36
#